data_AF-A0A7W5X0A9-F1
#
_entry.id   AF-A0A7W5X0A9-F1
#
_cell.length_a   1.000
_cell.length_b   1.000
_cell.length_c   1.000
_cell.angle_alpha   90.00
_cell.angle_beta   90.00
_cell.angle_gamma   90.00
#
_symmetry.space_group_name_H-M   'P 1'
#
loop_
_entity.id
_entity.type
_entity.pdbx_description
1 polymer ?
#
loop_
_entity_poly.entity_id
_entity_poly.type
_entity_poly.pdbx_seq_one_letter_code
_entity_poly.pdbx_strand_id
1 'polypeptide(L)'
;MQLILIAAGAIGLIVGSLAAAALFCWLLWYVFRLALHPEWGAPAILILLVLGLVGKLPKSQFLDMTLTFAVVAAVPLWFAGRAWRR
;
A
#
# COMPACT_ATOMS: atom_id res chain seq x y z
N MET A 1 11.08 19.10 -25.09
CA MET A 1 10.81 19.66 -23.75
C MET A 1 9.60 19.01 -23.06
N GLN A 2 8.42 18.98 -23.70
CA GLN A 2 7.19 18.43 -23.09
C GLN A 2 7.28 16.94 -22.73
N LEU A 3 7.90 16.12 -23.58
CA LEU A 3 8.06 14.67 -23.36
C LEU A 3 8.88 14.36 -22.08
N ILE A 4 9.91 15.17 -21.79
CA ILE A 4 10.76 15.02 -20.60
C ILE A 4 9.97 15.38 -19.33
N LEU A 5 9.15 16.43 -19.38
CA LEU A 5 8.31 16.84 -18.25
C LEU A 5 7.21 15.81 -17.95
N ILE A 6 6.59 15.23 -18.97
CA ILE A 6 5.61 14.15 -18.82
C ILE A 6 6.28 12.90 -18.23
N ALA A 7 7.45 12.53 -18.74
CA ALA A 7 8.21 11.39 -18.22
C ALA A 7 8.61 11.60 -16.76
N ALA A 8 9.13 12.78 -16.41
CA ALA A 8 9.49 13.11 -15.03
C ALA A 8 8.27 13.09 -14.09
N GLY A 9 7.12 13.61 -14.54
CA GLY A 9 5.87 13.55 -13.78
C GLY A 9 5.40 12.12 -13.53
N ALA A 10 5.43 11.27 -14.56
CA ALA A 10 5.08 9.86 -14.43
C ALA A 10 6.02 9.10 -13.49
N ILE A 11 7.34 9.32 -13.62
CA ILE A 11 8.34 8.72 -12.72
C ILE A 11 8.10 9.17 -11.28
N GLY A 12 7.88 10.48 -11.07
CA GLY A 12 7.58 11.02 -9.74
C GLY A 12 6.32 10.41 -9.14
N LEU A 13 5.29 10.19 -9.95
CA LEU A 13 4.04 9.58 -9.50
C LEU A 13 4.22 8.11 -9.15
N ILE A 14 4.95 7.34 -9.97
CA ILE A 14 5.26 5.93 -9.69
C ILE A 14 6.11 5.79 -8.43
N VAL A 15 7.22 6.53 -8.35
CA VAL A 15 8.15 6.47 -7.21
C VAL A 15 7.47 6.96 -5.94
N GLY A 16 6.71 8.05 -6.01
CA GLY A 16 5.94 8.55 -4.88
C GLY A 16 4.89 7.54 -4.41
N SER A 17 4.16 6.93 -5.34
CA SER A 17 3.13 5.94 -5.00
C SER A 17 3.74 4.68 -4.38
N LEU A 18 4.91 4.27 -4.86
CA LEU A 18 5.68 3.14 -4.33
C LEU A 18 6.20 3.43 -2.91
N ALA A 19 6.78 4.62 -2.70
CA ALA A 19 7.24 5.06 -1.38
C ALA A 19 6.08 5.14 -0.38
N ALA A 20 4.92 5.68 -0.80
CA ALA A 20 3.72 5.71 0.01
C ALA A 20 3.20 4.31 0.33
N ALA A 21 3.22 3.37 -0.62
CA ALA A 21 2.81 1.99 -0.37
C ALA A 21 3.74 1.29 0.64
N ALA A 22 5.06 1.51 0.52
CA ALA A 22 6.04 0.97 1.46
C ALA A 22 5.83 1.55 2.87
N LEU A 23 5.66 2.87 2.99
CA LEU A 23 5.40 3.55 4.26
C LEU A 23 4.07 3.07 4.88
N PHE A 24 3.06 2.89 4.05
CA PHE A 24 1.76 2.38 4.46
C PHE A 24 1.84 0.94 4.99
N CYS A 25 2.51 0.05 4.26
CA CYS A 25 2.73 -1.33 4.70
C CYS A 25 3.58 -1.39 5.99
N TRP A 26 4.58 -0.52 6.11
CA TRP A 26 5.41 -0.39 7.31
C TRP A 26 4.58 0.04 8.53
N LEU A 27 3.73 1.06 8.37
CA LEU A 27 2.83 1.54 9.44
C LEU A 27 1.86 0.45 9.87
N LEU A 28 1.21 -0.22 8.92
CA LEU A 28 0.33 -1.36 9.19
C LEU A 28 1.07 -2.45 9.98
N TRP A 29 2.25 -2.86 9.51
CA TRP A 29 3.06 -3.85 10.18
C TRP A 29 3.38 -3.44 11.63
N TYR A 30 3.80 -2.19 11.83
CA TYR A 30 4.14 -1.69 13.16
C TYR A 30 2.94 -1.65 14.09
N VAL A 31 1.80 -1.11 13.62
CA VAL A 31 0.55 -1.02 14.40
C VAL A 31 0.04 -2.41 14.77
N PHE A 32 0.00 -3.34 13.83
CA PHE A 32 -0.49 -4.69 14.10
C PHE A 32 0.48 -5.52 14.93
N ARG A 33 1.79 -5.29 14.81
CA ARG A 33 2.77 -5.88 15.73
C ARG A 33 2.58 -5.36 17.15
N LEU A 34 2.29 -4.07 17.33
CA LEU A 34 1.99 -3.47 18.62
C LEU A 34 0.68 -4.05 19.21
N ALA A 35 -0.33 -4.27 18.36
CA ALA A 35 -1.58 -4.93 18.72
C ALA A 35 -1.47 -6.46 18.87
N LEU A 36 -0.27 -7.05 18.80
CA LEU A 36 0.02 -8.49 18.92
C LEU A 36 -0.61 -9.37 17.82
N HIS A 37 -1.05 -8.77 16.72
CA HIS A 37 -1.88 -9.39 15.69
C HIS A 37 -1.38 -9.04 14.26
N PRO A 38 -0.12 -9.33 13.90
CA PRO A 38 0.48 -8.93 12.62
C PRO A 38 -0.18 -9.59 11.40
N GLU A 39 -0.87 -10.71 11.59
CA GLU A 39 -1.73 -11.36 10.58
C GLU A 39 -2.83 -10.44 10.04
N TRP A 40 -3.24 -9.41 10.79
CA TRP A 40 -4.28 -8.47 10.37
C TRP A 40 -3.79 -7.37 9.42
N GLY A 41 -2.47 -7.29 9.18
CA GLY A 41 -1.89 -6.33 8.24
C GLY A 41 -2.42 -6.48 6.80
N ALA A 42 -2.46 -7.71 6.28
CA ALA A 42 -2.95 -7.97 4.93
C ALA A 42 -4.46 -7.73 4.76
N PRO A 43 -5.36 -8.23 5.66
CA PRO A 43 -6.79 -7.96 5.52
C PRO A 43 -7.11 -6.47 5.66
N ALA A 44 -6.37 -5.69 6.45
CA ALA A 44 -6.54 -4.25 6.50
C ALA A 44 -6.26 -3.56 5.15
N ILE A 45 -5.24 -4.02 4.41
CA ILE A 45 -4.96 -3.54 3.04
C ILE A 45 -6.14 -3.87 2.11
N LEU A 46 -6.70 -5.09 2.21
CA LEU A 46 -7.86 -5.49 1.41
C LEU A 46 -9.11 -4.67 1.74
N ILE A 47 -9.35 -4.36 3.01
CA ILE A 47 -10.47 -3.49 3.42
C ILE A 47 -10.35 -2.10 2.77
N LEU A 48 -9.14 -1.53 2.75
CA LEU A 48 -8.91 -0.23 2.10
C LEU A 48 -9.05 -0.30 0.59
N LEU A 49 -8.63 -1.39 -0.05
CA LEU A 49 -8.90 -1.62 -1.47
C LEU A 49 -10.41 -1.62 -1.75
N VAL A 50 -11.20 -2.35 -0.94
CA VAL A 50 -12.66 -2.40 -1.09
C VAL A 50 -13.28 -1.02 -0.85
N LEU A 51 -12.83 -0.26 0.17
CA LEU A 51 -13.26 1.13 0.36
C LEU A 51 -12.95 2.00 -0.87
N GLY A 52 -11.83 1.72 -1.54
CA GLY A 52 -11.40 2.42 -2.75
C GLY A 52 -12.35 2.15 -3.91
N LEU A 53 -12.66 0.88 -4.13
CA LEU A 53 -13.57 0.41 -5.17
C LEU A 53 -15.01 0.90 -4.96
N VAL A 54 -15.48 0.96 -3.71
CA VAL A 54 -16.83 1.44 -3.35
C VAL A 54 -16.91 2.98 -3.39
N GLY A 55 -15.83 3.68 -3.75
CA GLY A 55 -15.80 5.13 -3.89
C GLY A 55 -15.86 5.87 -2.56
N LYS A 56 -15.49 5.20 -1.46
CA LYS A 56 -15.40 5.79 -0.12
C LYS A 56 -14.03 6.45 0.14
N LEU A 57 -13.07 6.28 -0.77
CA LEU A 57 -11.78 6.98 -0.77
C LEU A 57 -11.75 8.05 -1.88
N PRO A 58 -10.94 9.12 -1.71
CA PRO A 58 -10.76 10.14 -2.73
C PRO A 58 -10.16 9.51 -4.00
N LYS A 59 -10.80 9.78 -5.15
CA LYS A 59 -10.32 9.32 -6.46
C LYS A 59 -9.06 10.10 -6.83
N SER A 60 -7.90 9.45 -6.73
CA SER A 60 -6.64 10.01 -7.21
C SER A 60 -5.75 8.91 -7.77
N GLN A 61 -5.10 9.20 -8.89
CA GLN A 61 -4.22 8.25 -9.57
C GLN A 61 -3.06 7.79 -8.66
N PHE A 62 -2.60 8.68 -7.77
CA PHE A 62 -1.60 8.37 -6.75
C PHE A 62 -2.13 7.30 -5.77
N LEU A 63 -3.32 7.52 -5.21
CA LEU A 63 -3.90 6.59 -4.24
C LEU A 63 -4.23 5.23 -4.87
N ASP A 64 -4.72 5.21 -6.12
CA ASP A 64 -4.97 3.98 -6.87
C ASP A 64 -3.68 3.18 -7.12
N MET A 65 -2.60 3.85 -7.51
CA MET A 65 -1.29 3.22 -7.67
C MET A 65 -0.71 2.74 -6.33
N THR A 66 -0.81 3.54 -5.27
CA THR A 66 -0.38 3.15 -3.93
C THR A 66 -1.13 1.93 -3.42
N LEU A 67 -2.45 1.89 -3.58
CA LEU A 67 -3.25 0.71 -3.21
C LEU A 67 -2.87 -0.51 -4.03
N THR A 68 -2.63 -0.35 -5.34
CA THR A 68 -2.19 -1.44 -6.21
C THR A 68 -0.86 -2.03 -5.72
N PHE A 69 0.14 -1.18 -5.43
CA PHE A 69 1.41 -1.64 -4.87
C PHE A 69 1.26 -2.27 -3.48
N ALA A 70 0.39 -1.69 -2.63
CA ALA A 70 0.11 -2.23 -1.31
C ALA A 70 -0.54 -3.62 -1.37
N VAL A 71 -1.43 -3.87 -2.34
CA VAL A 71 -2.04 -5.20 -2.55
C VAL A 71 -0.99 -6.23 -2.95
N VAL A 72 -0.05 -5.87 -3.82
CA VAL A 72 1.08 -6.76 -4.17
C VAL A 72 1.94 -7.04 -2.92
N ALA A 73 2.19 -6.02 -2.10
CA ALA A 73 2.93 -6.16 -0.84
C ALA A 73 2.14 -6.89 0.27
N ALA A 74 0.81 -7.01 0.17
CA ALA A 74 -0.01 -7.70 1.16
C ALA A 74 0.30 -9.20 1.23
N VAL A 75 0.71 -9.81 0.10
CA VAL A 75 1.09 -11.23 0.03
C VAL A 75 2.30 -11.53 0.94
N PRO A 76 3.48 -10.91 0.76
CA PRO A 76 4.60 -11.14 1.67
C PRO A 76 4.29 -10.70 3.10
N LEU A 77 3.48 -9.65 3.30
CA LEU A 77 3.06 -9.19 4.63
C LEU A 77 2.25 -10.27 5.38
N TRP A 78 1.38 -10.99 4.68
CA TRP A 78 0.60 -12.09 5.26
C TRP A 78 1.48 -13.24 5.73
N PHE A 79 2.43 -13.66 4.89
CA PHE A 79 3.40 -14.71 5.27
C PHE A 79 4.27 -14.27 6.43
N ALA A 80 4.77 -13.03 6.41
CA ALA A 80 5.57 -12.47 7.50
C ALA A 80 4.76 -12.41 8.82
N GLY A 81 3.48 -12.02 8.75
CA GLY A 81 2.59 -11.98 9.91
C GLY A 81 2.34 -13.37 10.50
N ARG A 82 2.09 -14.38 9.66
CA ARG A 82 1.89 -15.77 10.08
C ARG A 82 3.15 -16.45 10.64
N ALA A 83 4.32 -16.04 10.18
CA ALA A 83 5.60 -16.52 10.70
C ALA A 83 6.00 -15.84 12.01
N TRP A 84 5.33 -14.75 12.40
CA TRP A 84 5.66 -14.04 13.62
C TRP A 84 5.33 -14.89 14.86
N ARG A 85 6.34 -15.17 15.68
CA ARG A 85 6.31 -16.04 16.89
C ARG A 85 6.26 -17.56 16.65
N ARG A 86 6.42 -18.04 15.42
CA ARG A 86 6.81 -19.44 15.17
C ARG A 86 8.33 -19.56 15.19
#